data_AF-A0A2S9Z4C8-F1
#
_entry.id   AF-A0A2S9Z4C8-F1
#
_cell.length_a   1.000
_cell.length_b   1.000
_cell.length_c   1.000
_cell.angle_alpha   90.00
_cell.angle_beta   90.00
_cell.angle_gamma   90.00
#
_symmetry.space_group_name_H-M   'P 1'
#
loop_
_entity.id
_entity.type
_entity.pdbx_description
1 polymer ?
#
loop_
_entity_poly.entity_id
_entity_poly.type
_entity_poly.pdbx_seq_one_letter_code
_entity_poly.pdbx_strand_id
1 'polypeptide(L)'
;MSSTQLPRSARDVTARPTAGQAPADAPAAAGHDPAGAAAAADERLAAARAVIAASAPEVGACVEWVEDFTFAAATTMHVGGRPAAAVRCRSAAAVAAVVGALDAHGVDCLIVGGGSNLVVAEGTLPVVAVVMADEQTTIDPATGIVQAAAGVVWDELVAATVAAGLGGLECLSGIPGTVGATPVQNVGAYGVEIVDVLRRVELYDRQRGVLEWVAPEALELAYRYSNLKFTHRAVVTRVEYTLRTDGQSAPLRFGELARTLGVDPQDTSPRRPVAAVRDAVLGLRRGKGMVHDPDDYDTWSAGSFFTNPIVPAADIDAVKETIAAHLQTVGRAEDFATMPCFDTPAGFKLSAAWLIDRAGFDKGYPGEGAVARLSTKHTLALTNRGNATAADIVALARDIRAGVHAAFGVTLEPEPVWVGVSIDEDE
;
A
#
# COMPACT_ATOMS: atom_id res chain seq x y z
N MET A 1 -57.65 -1.00 -7.19
CA MET A 1 -56.46 -1.49 -6.47
C MET A 1 -55.24 -1.07 -7.28
N SER A 2 -54.79 0.17 -7.08
CA SER A 2 -53.62 0.72 -7.78
C SER A 2 -52.38 0.45 -6.95
N SER A 3 -51.45 -0.32 -7.52
CA SER A 3 -50.13 -0.57 -6.97
C SER A 3 -49.13 0.33 -7.70
N THR A 4 -48.53 1.24 -6.95
CA THR A 4 -47.56 2.23 -7.40
C THR A 4 -46.24 1.55 -7.79
N GLN A 5 -45.84 1.70 -9.05
CA GLN A 5 -44.49 1.38 -9.55
C GLN A 5 -43.53 2.53 -9.19
N LEU A 6 -42.42 2.21 -8.53
CA LEU A 6 -41.24 3.07 -8.41
C LEU A 6 -40.23 2.64 -9.49
N PRO A 7 -39.64 3.57 -10.27
CA PRO A 7 -38.66 3.22 -11.29
C PRO A 7 -37.28 2.98 -10.66
N ARG A 8 -36.64 1.89 -11.07
CA ARG A 8 -35.23 1.60 -10.84
C ARG A 8 -34.38 2.51 -11.75
N SER A 9 -33.60 3.41 -11.17
CA SER A 9 -32.55 4.11 -11.92
C SER A 9 -31.30 3.22 -11.96
N ALA A 10 -31.04 2.63 -13.12
CA ALA A 10 -29.72 2.17 -13.48
C ALA A 10 -28.86 3.44 -13.70
N ARG A 11 -27.77 3.59 -12.95
CA ARG A 11 -26.71 4.53 -13.29
C ARG A 11 -25.52 3.72 -13.79
N ASP A 12 -25.31 3.84 -15.09
CA ASP A 12 -24.07 3.49 -15.78
C ASP A 12 -22.88 4.09 -15.05
N VAL A 13 -21.98 3.24 -14.57
CA VAL A 13 -20.64 3.60 -14.13
C VAL A 13 -19.69 3.18 -15.26
N THR A 14 -19.78 3.86 -16.38
CA THR A 14 -18.85 3.72 -17.52
C THR A 14 -18.62 5.07 -18.17
N ALA A 15 -17.76 5.91 -17.57
CA ALA A 15 -17.17 7.05 -18.27
C ALA A 15 -15.85 7.45 -17.59
N ARG A 16 -14.74 6.97 -18.14
CA ARG A 16 -13.44 7.66 -18.02
C ARG A 16 -13.50 8.92 -18.89
N PRO A 17 -13.00 10.09 -18.45
CA PRO A 17 -12.87 11.23 -19.33
C PRO A 17 -11.75 10.98 -20.34
N THR A 18 -12.11 11.08 -21.62
CA THR A 18 -11.21 11.13 -22.77
C THR A 18 -10.46 12.45 -22.81
N ALA A 19 -9.18 12.39 -23.18
CA ALA A 19 -8.31 13.53 -23.45
C ALA A 19 -8.84 14.44 -24.57
N GLY A 20 -8.69 15.75 -24.41
CA GLY A 20 -8.69 16.71 -25.51
C GLY A 20 -9.33 18.07 -25.21
N GLN A 21 -8.48 19.06 -24.89
CA GLN A 21 -8.33 20.31 -25.67
C GLN A 21 -7.40 21.27 -24.89
N ALA A 22 -6.20 21.46 -25.42
CA ALA A 22 -5.24 22.45 -24.92
C ALA A 22 -5.77 23.87 -25.17
N PRO A 23 -5.71 24.79 -24.20
CA PRO A 23 -5.80 26.22 -24.48
C PRO A 23 -4.48 26.68 -25.10
N ALA A 24 -4.58 27.32 -26.27
CA ALA A 24 -3.49 28.05 -26.89
C ALA A 24 -3.12 29.29 -26.06
N ASP A 25 -1.85 29.69 -26.20
CA ASP A 25 -1.17 30.87 -25.63
C ASP A 25 -0.65 30.75 -24.18
N ALA A 26 0.43 29.97 -24.01
CA ALA A 26 1.35 30.11 -22.89
C ALA A 26 2.29 31.33 -23.12
N PRO A 27 2.44 32.24 -22.15
CA PRO A 27 3.46 33.28 -22.25
C PRO A 27 4.85 32.66 -22.13
N ALA A 28 5.82 33.24 -22.84
CA ALA A 28 7.21 32.81 -22.89
C ALA A 28 7.77 32.51 -21.49
N ALA A 29 8.48 31.37 -21.38
CA ALA A 29 9.14 30.90 -20.17
C ALA A 29 10.00 32.01 -19.54
N ALA A 30 9.51 32.58 -18.44
CA ALA A 30 10.35 33.30 -17.49
C ALA A 30 11.34 32.29 -16.90
N GLY A 31 12.62 32.66 -16.86
CA GLY A 31 13.68 31.80 -16.34
C GLY A 31 13.31 31.24 -14.98
N HIS A 32 13.32 29.91 -14.86
CA HIS A 32 13.19 29.23 -13.59
C HIS A 32 14.42 29.59 -12.75
N ASP A 33 14.25 30.42 -11.73
CA ASP A 33 15.27 30.73 -10.73
C ASP A 33 15.16 29.72 -9.58
N PRO A 34 15.94 28.62 -9.60
CA PRO A 34 15.86 27.58 -8.58
C PRO A 34 16.28 28.10 -7.20
N ALA A 35 17.13 29.13 -7.12
CA ALA A 35 17.54 29.71 -5.85
C ALA A 35 16.42 30.53 -5.22
N GLY A 36 15.70 31.32 -6.02
CA GLY A 36 14.50 32.04 -5.58
C GLY A 36 13.37 31.12 -5.12
N ALA A 37 13.16 30.00 -5.83
CA ALA A 37 12.15 28.99 -5.45
C ALA A 37 12.49 28.30 -4.12
N ALA A 38 13.77 27.98 -3.88
CA ALA A 38 14.23 27.38 -2.63
C ALA A 38 14.05 28.34 -1.44
N ALA A 39 14.46 29.60 -1.58
CA ALA A 39 14.28 30.60 -0.52
C ALA A 39 12.81 30.81 -0.13
N ALA A 40 11.91 30.82 -1.11
CA ALA A 40 10.47 30.91 -0.87
C ALA A 40 9.88 29.64 -0.21
N ALA A 41 10.47 28.46 -0.43
CA ALA A 41 10.08 27.24 0.27
C ALA A 41 10.52 27.26 1.74
N ASP A 42 11.73 27.73 2.02
CA ASP A 42 12.25 27.89 3.38
C ASP A 42 11.42 28.87 4.20
N GLU A 43 11.00 29.99 3.61
CA GLU A 43 10.14 30.98 4.26
C GLU A 43 8.76 30.40 4.62
N ARG A 44 8.13 29.65 3.70
CA ARG A 44 6.85 28.97 3.95
C ARG A 44 6.96 27.95 5.08
N LEU A 45 8.04 27.17 5.11
CA LEU A 45 8.29 26.20 6.17
C LEU A 45 8.55 26.87 7.53
N ALA A 46 9.29 27.99 7.54
CA ALA A 46 9.51 28.77 8.76
C ALA A 46 8.20 29.33 9.32
N ALA A 47 7.30 29.82 8.45
CA ALA A 47 5.97 30.28 8.85
C ALA A 47 5.13 29.14 9.44
N ALA A 48 5.11 27.97 8.80
CA ALA A 48 4.40 26.80 9.32
C ALA A 48 4.96 26.35 10.68
N ARG A 49 6.30 26.35 10.86
CA ARG A 49 6.95 26.06 12.15
C ARG A 49 6.51 27.00 13.26
N ALA A 50 6.36 28.30 12.96
CA ALA A 50 5.89 29.28 13.93
C ALA A 50 4.44 29.00 14.39
N VAL A 51 3.55 28.63 13.46
CA VAL A 51 2.16 28.23 13.77
C VAL A 51 2.13 26.97 14.64
N ILE A 52 2.93 25.96 14.30
CA ILE A 52 3.04 24.71 15.07
C ILE A 52 3.56 25.00 16.48
N ALA A 53 4.59 25.83 16.62
CA ALA A 53 5.15 26.22 17.92
C ALA A 53 4.17 27.03 18.79
N ALA A 54 3.25 27.77 18.16
CA ALA A 54 2.21 28.54 18.84
C ALA A 54 0.94 27.72 19.17
N SER A 55 0.90 26.43 18.81
CA SER A 55 -0.22 25.54 19.12
C SER A 55 -0.37 25.34 20.64
N ALA A 56 -1.56 24.89 21.07
CA ALA A 56 -1.82 24.63 22.48
C ALA A 56 -0.73 23.73 23.11
N PRO A 57 -0.31 23.96 24.37
CA PRO A 57 0.82 23.24 24.97
C PRO A 57 0.69 21.71 24.90
N GLU A 58 -0.51 21.15 25.08
CA GLU A 58 -0.74 19.71 24.95
C GLU A 58 -0.48 19.16 23.53
N VAL A 59 -0.76 19.97 22.49
CA VAL A 59 -0.49 19.63 21.09
C VAL A 59 1.00 19.77 20.81
N GLY A 60 1.62 20.88 21.25
CA GLY A 60 3.05 21.12 21.10
C GLY A 60 3.90 20.02 21.75
N ALA A 61 3.49 19.51 22.92
CA ALA A 61 4.16 18.38 23.59
C ALA A 61 4.11 17.07 22.77
N CYS A 62 3.17 16.95 21.83
CA CYS A 62 3.02 15.78 20.96
C CYS A 62 3.75 15.94 19.60
N VAL A 63 4.46 17.05 19.38
CA VAL A 63 5.19 17.34 18.14
C VAL A 63 6.69 17.39 18.40
N GLU A 64 7.48 16.68 17.59
CA GLU A 64 8.94 16.64 17.70
C GLU A 64 9.57 16.76 16.30
N TRP A 65 10.44 17.74 16.09
CA TRP A 65 11.20 17.85 14.84
C TRP A 65 12.39 16.89 14.85
N VAL A 66 12.64 16.22 13.71
CA VAL A 66 13.65 15.17 13.57
C VAL A 66 14.70 15.62 12.55
N GLU A 67 15.88 16.00 13.04
CA GLU A 67 16.94 16.59 12.20
C GLU A 67 17.64 15.58 11.28
N ASP A 68 17.89 14.35 11.76
CA ASP A 68 18.66 13.34 11.03
C ASP A 68 17.81 12.37 10.19
N PHE A 69 16.54 12.71 9.93
CA PHE A 69 15.63 11.84 9.19
C PHE A 69 16.09 11.62 7.75
N THR A 70 16.04 10.36 7.29
CA THR A 70 16.21 9.97 5.88
C THR A 70 15.13 8.96 5.50
N PHE A 71 14.70 8.97 4.25
CA PHE A 71 13.78 7.95 3.74
C PHE A 71 14.46 6.57 3.66
N ALA A 72 15.76 6.49 3.37
CA ALA A 72 16.51 5.24 3.43
C ALA A 72 16.47 4.60 4.83
N ALA A 73 16.54 5.36 5.92
CA ALA A 73 16.41 4.79 7.26
C ALA A 73 14.97 4.43 7.63
N ALA A 74 13.99 5.12 7.03
CA ALA A 74 12.57 4.98 7.37
C ALA A 74 11.80 3.98 6.51
N THR A 75 12.38 3.50 5.39
CA THR A 75 11.73 2.57 4.46
C THR A 75 12.30 1.16 4.59
N THR A 76 11.45 0.15 4.43
CA THR A 76 11.89 -1.27 4.46
C THR A 76 12.77 -1.64 3.27
N MET A 77 12.76 -0.86 2.20
CA MET A 77 13.63 -1.04 1.04
C MET A 77 15.03 -0.42 1.25
N HIS A 78 15.19 0.41 2.27
CA HIS A 78 16.44 1.11 2.56
C HIS A 78 16.93 2.01 1.41
N VAL A 79 16.00 2.70 0.74
CA VAL A 79 16.30 3.65 -0.34
C VAL A 79 15.65 5.01 -0.11
N GLY A 80 16.21 6.04 -0.72
CA GLY A 80 15.65 7.38 -0.74
C GLY A 80 16.38 8.40 0.14
N GLY A 81 16.32 9.65 -0.31
CA GLY A 81 17.08 10.75 0.25
C GLY A 81 16.47 11.37 1.50
N ARG A 82 16.46 12.69 1.57
CA ARG A 82 16.04 13.47 2.74
C ARG A 82 14.82 14.34 2.40
N PRO A 83 13.85 14.49 3.32
CA PRO A 83 12.85 15.54 3.20
C PRO A 83 13.48 16.92 3.49
N ALA A 84 12.77 18.00 3.17
CA ALA A 84 13.15 19.35 3.57
C ALA A 84 13.13 19.52 5.09
N ALA A 85 12.21 18.82 5.77
CA ALA A 85 12.21 18.63 7.21
C ALA A 85 11.41 17.38 7.58
N ALA A 86 11.61 16.86 8.78
CA ALA A 86 10.79 15.79 9.33
C ALA A 86 10.23 16.17 10.70
N VAL A 87 8.99 15.75 10.93
CA VAL A 87 8.26 16.01 12.17
C VAL A 87 7.51 14.77 12.60
N ARG A 88 7.67 14.37 13.86
CA ARG A 88 7.00 13.24 14.49
C ARG A 88 5.79 13.74 15.27
N CYS A 89 4.64 13.12 15.02
CA CYS A 89 3.36 13.46 15.65
C CYS A 89 2.86 12.29 16.50
N ARG A 90 2.70 12.51 17.81
CA ARG A 90 2.31 11.49 18.80
C ARG A 90 0.84 11.53 19.22
N SER A 91 0.00 12.26 18.49
CA SER A 91 -1.45 12.28 18.69
C SER A 91 -2.19 12.71 17.42
N ALA A 92 -3.46 12.35 17.30
CA ALA A 92 -4.34 12.83 16.23
C ALA A 92 -4.42 14.37 16.16
N ALA A 93 -4.44 15.03 17.32
CA ALA A 93 -4.46 16.49 17.40
C ALA A 93 -3.15 17.12 16.89
N ALA A 94 -1.99 16.51 17.18
CA ALA A 94 -0.70 16.93 16.62
C ALA A 94 -0.66 16.77 15.11
N VAL A 95 -1.16 15.65 14.57
CA VAL A 95 -1.28 15.44 13.13
C VAL A 95 -2.14 16.53 12.49
N ALA A 96 -3.33 16.79 13.03
CA ALA A 96 -4.23 17.82 12.52
C ALA A 96 -3.58 19.22 12.53
N ALA A 97 -2.93 19.59 13.64
CA ALA A 97 -2.26 20.89 13.77
C ALA A 97 -1.07 21.05 12.80
N VAL A 98 -0.21 20.03 12.69
CA VAL A 98 0.95 20.05 11.80
C VAL A 98 0.52 20.07 10.34
N VAL A 99 -0.34 19.13 9.92
CA VAL A 99 -0.78 19.06 8.52
C VAL A 99 -1.59 20.29 8.14
N GLY A 100 -2.48 20.77 9.01
CA GLY A 100 -3.24 22.00 8.78
C GLY A 100 -2.35 23.24 8.63
N ALA A 101 -1.29 23.37 9.42
CA ALA A 101 -0.33 24.47 9.29
C ALA A 101 0.46 24.38 7.97
N LEU A 102 0.89 23.18 7.57
CA LEU A 102 1.59 22.96 6.31
C LEU A 102 0.69 23.30 5.11
N ASP A 103 -0.57 22.86 5.14
CA ASP A 103 -1.58 23.15 4.11
C ASP A 103 -1.85 24.66 3.99
N ALA A 104 -2.02 25.35 5.11
CA ALA A 104 -2.28 26.79 5.15
C ALA A 104 -1.13 27.64 4.56
N HIS A 105 0.09 27.10 4.57
CA HIS A 105 1.28 27.76 4.02
C HIS A 105 1.74 27.18 2.67
N GLY A 106 0.97 26.26 2.08
CA GLY A 106 1.31 25.64 0.79
C GLY A 106 2.65 24.89 0.84
N VAL A 107 2.91 24.19 1.95
CA VAL A 107 4.09 23.32 2.13
C VAL A 107 3.64 21.88 1.91
N ASP A 108 4.21 21.23 0.90
CA ASP A 108 3.89 19.83 0.62
C ASP A 108 4.39 18.93 1.74
N CYS A 109 3.60 17.92 2.08
CA CYS A 109 3.96 16.94 3.09
C CYS A 109 3.70 15.51 2.61
N LEU A 110 4.54 14.60 3.11
CA LEU A 110 4.38 13.17 2.96
C LEU A 110 4.07 12.56 4.33
N ILE A 111 2.94 11.88 4.44
CA ILE A 111 2.61 11.12 5.64
C ILE A 111 3.39 9.81 5.64
N VAL A 112 4.16 9.58 6.70
CA VAL A 112 5.06 8.42 6.83
C VAL A 112 4.59 7.55 7.99
N GLY A 113 4.12 6.34 7.68
CA GLY A 113 3.94 5.26 8.65
C GLY A 113 5.25 4.47 8.82
N GLY A 114 5.21 3.15 8.65
CA GLY A 114 6.41 2.31 8.72
C GLY A 114 7.24 2.23 7.42
N GLY A 115 7.00 3.13 6.45
CA GLY A 115 7.76 3.22 5.19
C GLY A 115 7.80 1.94 4.34
N SER A 116 6.88 1.01 4.55
CA SER A 116 6.94 -0.33 3.94
C SER A 116 6.37 -0.43 2.52
N ASN A 117 5.85 0.69 1.99
CA ASN A 117 5.25 0.78 0.67
C ASN A 117 5.63 2.08 -0.04
N LEU A 118 6.86 2.56 0.16
CA LEU A 118 7.39 3.79 -0.42
C LEU A 118 8.59 3.47 -1.31
N VAL A 119 8.67 4.13 -2.47
CA VAL A 119 9.86 4.25 -3.30
C VAL A 119 10.15 5.74 -3.44
N VAL A 120 11.23 6.20 -2.82
CA VAL A 120 11.51 7.63 -2.64
C VAL A 120 12.80 7.99 -3.34
N ALA A 121 12.80 9.07 -4.13
CA ALA A 121 13.97 9.54 -4.86
C ALA A 121 15.16 9.84 -3.94
N GLU A 122 16.36 9.81 -4.52
CA GLU A 122 17.57 10.28 -3.86
C GLU A 122 17.59 11.82 -3.76
N GLY A 123 18.49 12.34 -2.91
CA GLY A 123 18.67 13.79 -2.73
C GLY A 123 17.66 14.43 -1.76
N THR A 124 17.62 15.77 -1.73
CA THR A 124 16.70 16.51 -0.86
C THR A 124 15.39 16.77 -1.61
N LEU A 125 14.28 16.29 -1.04
CA LEU A 125 12.94 16.44 -1.59
C LEU A 125 12.24 17.66 -0.96
N PRO A 126 11.49 18.45 -1.74
CA PRO A 126 10.80 19.65 -1.27
C PRO A 126 9.50 19.31 -0.51
N VAL A 127 9.54 18.31 0.37
CA VAL A 127 8.40 17.85 1.18
C VAL A 127 8.79 17.79 2.65
N VAL A 128 7.81 17.99 3.53
CA VAL A 128 7.94 17.70 4.97
C VAL A 128 7.47 16.26 5.23
N ALA A 129 8.32 15.44 5.83
CA ALA A 129 7.92 14.11 6.30
C ALA A 129 7.17 14.22 7.63
N VAL A 130 5.89 13.85 7.65
CA VAL A 130 5.07 13.80 8.86
C VAL A 130 5.00 12.34 9.33
N VAL A 131 5.76 12.01 10.36
CA VAL A 131 5.90 10.66 10.91
C VAL A 131 4.79 10.40 11.93
N MET A 132 3.99 9.38 11.67
CA MET A 132 2.90 8.94 12.54
C MET A 132 3.47 8.14 13.71
N ALA A 133 3.41 8.67 14.94
CA ALA A 133 3.99 8.05 16.14
C ALA A 133 3.04 8.01 17.35
N ASP A 134 1.74 8.15 17.10
CA ASP A 134 0.72 7.78 18.10
C ASP A 134 0.55 6.25 18.08
N GLU A 135 0.90 5.61 19.19
CA GLU A 135 0.92 4.16 19.37
C GLU A 135 -0.19 3.68 20.33
N GLN A 136 -1.15 4.54 20.67
CA GLN A 136 -2.24 4.17 21.57
C GLN A 136 -3.09 3.04 21.00
N THR A 137 -3.29 1.98 21.80
CA THR A 137 -4.09 0.81 21.45
C THR A 137 -5.02 0.40 22.59
N THR A 138 -6.24 0.02 22.26
CA THR A 138 -7.22 -0.59 23.17
C THR A 138 -7.75 -1.87 22.54
N ILE A 139 -7.74 -2.96 23.29
CA ILE A 139 -8.31 -4.26 22.89
C ILE A 139 -9.31 -4.65 23.97
N ASP A 140 -10.57 -4.87 23.58
CA ASP A 140 -11.60 -5.45 24.43
C ASP A 140 -11.87 -6.90 23.98
N PRO A 141 -11.32 -7.91 24.68
CA PRO A 141 -11.50 -9.31 24.31
C PRO A 141 -12.94 -9.80 24.45
N ALA A 142 -13.77 -9.15 25.28
CA ALA A 142 -15.14 -9.56 25.51
C ALA A 142 -16.06 -9.14 24.36
N THR A 143 -15.84 -7.95 23.80
CA THR A 143 -16.64 -7.43 22.68
C THR A 143 -15.98 -7.64 21.31
N GLY A 144 -14.67 -7.92 21.27
CA GLY A 144 -13.89 -8.00 20.04
C GLY A 144 -13.59 -6.65 19.42
N ILE A 145 -13.88 -5.54 20.11
CA ILE A 145 -13.57 -4.19 19.62
C ILE A 145 -12.10 -3.90 19.86
N VAL A 146 -11.43 -3.51 18.78
CA VAL A 146 -10.02 -3.12 18.78
C VAL A 146 -9.90 -1.74 18.19
N GLN A 147 -9.28 -0.82 18.92
CA GLN A 147 -9.00 0.54 18.46
C GLN A 147 -7.51 0.80 18.54
N ALA A 148 -6.91 1.27 17.45
CA ALA A 148 -5.48 1.51 17.36
C ALA A 148 -5.19 2.82 16.63
N ALA A 149 -4.27 3.61 17.18
CA ALA A 149 -3.77 4.82 16.55
C ALA A 149 -2.93 4.50 15.30
N ALA A 150 -2.82 5.47 14.39
CA ALA A 150 -2.22 5.27 13.07
C ALA A 150 -0.74 4.90 13.09
N GLY A 151 -0.01 5.22 14.15
CA GLY A 151 1.42 4.92 14.33
C GLY A 151 1.70 3.52 14.89
N VAL A 152 0.68 2.80 15.40
CA VAL A 152 0.83 1.44 15.92
C VAL A 152 1.41 0.52 14.84
N VAL A 153 2.45 -0.24 15.18
CA VAL A 153 3.04 -1.24 14.29
C VAL A 153 2.00 -2.33 14.00
N TRP A 154 1.76 -2.59 12.71
CA TRP A 154 0.65 -3.45 12.29
C TRP A 154 0.76 -4.87 12.86
N ASP A 155 1.90 -5.54 12.67
CA ASP A 155 2.01 -6.93 13.10
C ASP A 155 2.03 -7.09 14.63
N GLU A 156 2.43 -6.07 15.37
CA GLU A 156 2.30 -6.05 16.84
C GLU A 156 0.84 -6.02 17.27
N LEU A 157 0.01 -5.20 16.61
CA LEU A 157 -1.45 -5.23 16.82
C LEU A 157 -2.02 -6.61 16.49
N VAL A 158 -1.66 -7.19 15.33
CA VAL A 158 -2.13 -8.53 14.95
C VAL A 158 -1.73 -9.56 16.00
N ALA A 159 -0.48 -9.55 16.46
CA ALA A 159 0.00 -10.45 17.52
C ALA A 159 -0.80 -10.29 18.82
N ALA A 160 -1.06 -9.05 19.25
CA ALA A 160 -1.83 -8.77 20.45
C ALA A 160 -3.29 -9.26 20.34
N THR A 161 -3.93 -9.09 19.18
CA THR A 161 -5.29 -9.60 18.96
C THR A 161 -5.35 -11.14 18.97
N VAL A 162 -4.37 -11.80 18.36
CA VAL A 162 -4.25 -13.27 18.39
C VAL A 162 -4.01 -13.78 19.82
N ALA A 163 -3.15 -13.11 20.60
CA ALA A 163 -2.90 -13.45 22.00
C ALA A 163 -4.15 -13.27 22.88
N ALA A 164 -5.02 -12.32 22.53
CA ALA A 164 -6.32 -12.12 23.16
C ALA A 164 -7.40 -13.12 22.69
N GLY A 165 -7.07 -14.05 21.79
CA GLY A 165 -8.03 -15.01 21.22
C GLY A 165 -9.00 -14.41 20.22
N LEU A 166 -8.69 -13.22 19.67
CA LEU A 166 -9.53 -12.53 18.71
C LEU A 166 -9.21 -12.98 17.27
N GLY A 167 -10.26 -13.27 16.51
CA GLY A 167 -10.17 -13.71 15.12
C GLY A 167 -10.62 -12.64 14.13
N GLY A 168 -9.90 -12.53 13.03
CA GLY A 168 -10.17 -11.64 11.90
C GLY A 168 -8.91 -11.06 11.28
N LEU A 169 -7.82 -10.94 12.05
CA LEU A 169 -6.56 -10.32 11.60
C LEU A 169 -5.43 -11.32 11.35
N GLU A 170 -5.56 -12.58 11.79
CA GLU A 170 -4.50 -13.59 11.74
C GLU A 170 -3.95 -13.84 10.32
N CYS A 171 -4.79 -13.77 9.28
CA CYS A 171 -4.36 -13.88 7.88
C CYS A 171 -3.49 -12.72 7.38
N LEU A 172 -3.49 -11.60 8.12
CA LEU A 172 -2.72 -10.38 7.82
C LEU A 172 -1.43 -10.30 8.64
N SER A 173 -1.06 -11.37 9.34
CA SER A 173 0.17 -11.48 10.13
C SER A 173 1.42 -11.28 9.25
N GLY A 174 2.43 -10.62 9.79
CA GLY A 174 3.74 -10.40 9.18
C GLY A 174 3.75 -9.34 8.07
N ILE A 175 2.67 -8.57 7.89
CA ILE A 175 2.67 -7.41 7.00
C ILE A 175 3.41 -6.26 7.70
N PRO A 176 4.44 -5.66 7.08
CA PRO A 176 5.15 -4.52 7.65
C PRO A 176 4.35 -3.22 7.53
N GLY A 177 4.70 -2.22 8.34
CA GLY A 177 4.06 -0.91 8.32
C GLY A 177 3.22 -0.65 9.57
N THR A 178 2.36 0.37 9.50
CA THR A 178 1.55 0.83 10.63
C THR A 178 0.06 0.73 10.33
N VAL A 179 -0.74 0.69 11.39
CA VAL A 179 -2.21 0.60 11.35
C VAL A 179 -2.83 1.63 10.42
N GLY A 180 -2.37 2.88 10.46
CA GLY A 180 -2.93 3.98 9.68
C GLY A 180 -2.83 3.81 8.17
N ALA A 181 -1.85 3.04 7.69
CA ALA A 181 -1.68 2.75 6.27
C ALA A 181 -2.64 1.66 5.77
N THR A 182 -3.18 0.84 6.68
CA THR A 182 -3.94 -0.36 6.28
C THR A 182 -5.27 -0.06 5.55
N PRO A 183 -6.05 0.96 5.92
CA PRO A 183 -7.27 1.32 5.17
C PRO A 183 -6.96 1.99 3.83
N VAL A 184 -5.81 2.67 3.69
CA VAL A 184 -5.47 3.47 2.49
C VAL A 184 -5.46 2.60 1.23
N GLN A 185 -4.94 1.38 1.33
CA GLN A 185 -4.92 0.43 0.21
C GLN A 185 -5.75 -0.83 0.47
N ASN A 186 -6.68 -0.81 1.44
CA ASN A 186 -7.44 -2.00 1.86
C ASN A 186 -6.51 -3.23 1.97
N VAL A 187 -5.51 -3.14 2.84
CA VAL A 187 -4.44 -4.14 2.96
C VAL A 187 -5.05 -5.55 3.08
N GLY A 188 -4.49 -6.50 2.33
CA GLY A 188 -5.05 -7.83 2.26
C GLY A 188 -4.03 -8.90 1.93
N ALA A 189 -4.16 -10.05 2.58
CA ALA A 189 -3.34 -11.22 2.37
C ALA A 189 -4.13 -12.49 2.76
N TYR A 190 -3.79 -13.61 2.11
CA TYR A 190 -4.34 -14.93 2.44
C TYR A 190 -5.87 -15.00 2.53
N GLY A 191 -6.57 -14.25 1.66
CA GLY A 191 -8.02 -14.30 1.51
C GLY A 191 -8.81 -13.45 2.50
N VAL A 192 -8.14 -12.57 3.24
CA VAL A 192 -8.73 -11.56 4.13
C VAL A 192 -8.22 -10.17 3.72
N GLU A 193 -9.07 -9.16 3.83
CA GLU A 193 -8.76 -7.75 3.61
C GLU A 193 -9.24 -6.91 4.81
N ILE A 194 -8.73 -5.68 4.97
CA ILE A 194 -9.13 -4.79 6.08
C ILE A 194 -10.65 -4.56 6.10
N VAL A 195 -11.29 -4.43 4.94
CA VAL A 195 -12.74 -4.23 4.84
C VAL A 195 -13.55 -5.35 5.52
N ASP A 196 -13.02 -6.57 5.65
CA ASP A 196 -13.73 -7.70 6.27
C ASP A 196 -13.97 -7.50 7.79
N VAL A 197 -13.18 -6.63 8.43
CA VAL A 197 -13.20 -6.41 9.90
C VAL A 197 -13.31 -4.94 10.29
N LEU A 198 -13.22 -4.02 9.33
CA LEU A 198 -13.19 -2.58 9.58
C LEU A 198 -14.53 -2.10 10.12
N ARG A 199 -14.51 -1.39 11.25
CA ARG A 199 -15.70 -0.78 11.86
C ARG A 199 -15.83 0.70 11.51
N ARG A 200 -14.74 1.46 11.62
CA ARG A 200 -14.65 2.88 11.27
C ARG A 200 -13.20 3.36 11.28
N VAL A 201 -12.95 4.48 10.63
CA VAL A 201 -11.64 5.12 10.55
C VAL A 201 -11.78 6.58 11.02
N GLU A 202 -10.88 7.04 11.88
CA GLU A 202 -10.75 8.46 12.20
C GLU A 202 -9.85 9.10 11.16
N LEU A 203 -10.37 10.13 10.49
CA LEU A 203 -9.70 10.89 9.47
C LEU A 203 -9.52 12.33 9.93
N TYR A 204 -8.34 12.89 9.70
CA TYR A 204 -8.18 14.33 9.53
C TYR A 204 -8.51 14.69 8.08
N ASP A 205 -9.67 15.29 7.84
CA ASP A 205 -10.04 15.82 6.53
C ASP A 205 -9.31 17.14 6.30
N ARG A 206 -8.41 17.17 5.31
CA ARG A 206 -7.53 18.31 5.05
C ARG A 206 -8.27 19.50 4.44
N GLN A 207 -9.36 19.27 3.73
CA GLN A 207 -10.16 20.33 3.13
C GLN A 207 -11.00 21.05 4.18
N ARG A 208 -11.59 20.30 5.12
CA ARG A 208 -12.45 20.85 6.18
C ARG A 208 -11.70 21.21 7.45
N GLY A 209 -10.49 20.69 7.64
CA GLY A 209 -9.68 20.91 8.84
C GLY A 209 -10.27 20.27 10.10
N VAL A 210 -10.95 19.12 9.97
CA VAL A 210 -11.63 18.45 11.09
C VAL A 210 -11.20 17.00 11.25
N LEU A 211 -11.16 16.54 12.49
CA LEU A 211 -11.07 15.12 12.85
C LEU A 211 -12.47 14.53 12.93
N GLU A 212 -12.71 13.45 12.19
CA GLU A 212 -14.01 12.76 12.22
C GLU A 212 -13.88 11.25 12.02
N TRP A 213 -14.84 10.51 12.59
CA TRP A 213 -14.98 9.09 12.34
C TRP A 213 -15.87 8.84 11.13
N VAL A 214 -15.39 8.07 10.17
CA VAL A 214 -16.13 7.65 8.98
C VAL A 214 -16.32 6.14 8.96
N ALA A 215 -17.46 5.70 8.42
CA ALA A 215 -17.76 4.29 8.21
C ALA A 215 -17.06 3.75 6.95
N PRO A 216 -16.86 2.42 6.83
CA PRO A 216 -16.18 1.81 5.68
C PRO A 216 -16.77 2.17 4.31
N GLU A 217 -18.09 2.38 4.25
CA GLU A 217 -18.80 2.73 3.00
C GLU A 217 -18.35 4.08 2.43
N ALA A 218 -17.85 4.98 3.28
CA ALA A 218 -17.33 6.29 2.86
C ALA A 218 -15.92 6.21 2.26
N LEU A 219 -15.26 5.05 2.32
CA LEU A 219 -13.87 4.86 1.86
C LEU A 219 -13.76 4.20 0.48
N GLU A 220 -14.88 3.73 -0.10
CA GLU A 220 -14.90 3.05 -1.40
C GLU A 220 -13.86 1.93 -1.51
N LEU A 221 -13.76 1.10 -0.46
CA LEU A 221 -12.76 0.04 -0.36
C LEU A 221 -12.94 -1.01 -1.47
N ALA A 222 -11.84 -1.33 -2.16
CA ALA A 222 -11.77 -2.37 -3.18
C ALA A 222 -10.39 -3.04 -3.16
N TYR A 223 -10.12 -3.97 -4.08
CA TYR A 223 -8.82 -4.63 -4.17
C TYR A 223 -7.69 -3.60 -4.32
N ARG A 224 -6.81 -3.52 -3.31
CA ARG A 224 -5.67 -2.58 -3.26
C ARG A 224 -6.04 -1.10 -3.40
N TYR A 225 -7.27 -0.72 -3.05
CA TYR A 225 -7.81 0.62 -3.27
C TYR A 225 -8.71 1.12 -2.14
N SER A 226 -8.68 2.43 -1.93
CA SER A 226 -9.69 3.24 -1.24
C SER A 226 -9.66 4.65 -1.85
N ASN A 227 -10.69 5.47 -1.61
CA ASN A 227 -10.70 6.88 -2.01
C ASN A 227 -9.71 7.77 -1.25
N LEU A 228 -8.87 7.20 -0.38
CA LEU A 228 -7.71 7.86 0.24
C LEU A 228 -6.44 7.69 -0.59
N LYS A 229 -6.36 6.62 -1.39
CA LYS A 229 -5.17 6.29 -2.20
C LYS A 229 -4.97 7.36 -3.27
N PHE A 230 -3.81 8.02 -3.27
CA PHE A 230 -3.41 9.06 -4.23
C PHE A 230 -4.27 10.33 -4.27
N THR A 231 -5.20 10.54 -3.33
CA THR A 231 -6.07 11.74 -3.34
C THR A 231 -5.58 12.86 -2.43
N HIS A 232 -4.66 12.57 -1.50
CA HIS A 232 -4.17 13.51 -0.50
C HIS A 232 -5.26 14.17 0.37
N ARG A 233 -6.53 13.75 0.27
CA ARG A 233 -7.68 14.46 0.84
C ARG A 233 -7.76 14.40 2.36
N ALA A 234 -7.18 13.37 2.97
CA ALA A 234 -7.29 13.10 4.39
C ALA A 234 -6.11 12.28 4.91
N VAL A 235 -5.90 12.32 6.22
CA VAL A 235 -4.90 11.52 6.95
C VAL A 235 -5.61 10.60 7.93
N VAL A 236 -5.31 9.29 7.90
CA VAL A 236 -5.82 8.34 8.90
C VAL A 236 -5.08 8.58 10.22
N THR A 237 -5.83 8.86 11.29
CA THR A 237 -5.26 9.03 12.65
C THR A 237 -5.55 7.86 13.57
N ARG A 238 -6.65 7.14 13.33
CA ARG A 238 -7.07 5.98 14.13
C ARG A 238 -7.93 5.01 13.34
N VAL A 239 -7.90 3.74 13.72
CA VAL A 239 -8.73 2.70 13.11
C VAL A 239 -9.41 1.89 14.21
N GLU A 240 -10.68 1.53 13.98
CA GLU A 240 -11.45 0.63 14.83
C GLU A 240 -11.88 -0.60 14.03
N TYR A 241 -11.72 -1.77 14.63
CA TYR A 241 -12.07 -3.08 14.07
C TYR A 241 -13.11 -3.77 14.94
N THR A 242 -13.91 -4.63 14.32
CA THR A 242 -14.76 -5.61 15.03
C THR A 242 -14.24 -7.01 14.73
N LEU A 243 -13.67 -7.67 15.73
CA LEU A 243 -13.11 -9.00 15.62
C LEU A 243 -14.03 -10.04 16.29
N ARG A 244 -13.86 -11.30 15.92
CA ARG A 244 -14.59 -12.43 16.53
C ARG A 244 -13.93 -12.84 17.84
N THR A 245 -14.74 -13.27 18.80
CA THR A 245 -14.31 -13.65 20.16
C THR A 245 -14.32 -15.17 20.40
N ASP A 246 -14.53 -15.97 19.35
CA ASP A 246 -14.65 -17.44 19.42
C ASP A 246 -13.31 -18.19 19.33
N GLY A 247 -12.18 -17.47 19.31
CA GLY A 247 -10.84 -18.07 19.15
C GLY A 247 -10.55 -18.64 17.76
N GLN A 248 -11.46 -18.46 16.79
CA GLN A 248 -11.35 -19.03 15.46
C GLN A 248 -11.03 -17.99 14.38
N SER A 249 -10.26 -18.43 13.39
CA SER A 249 -9.88 -17.64 12.24
C SER A 249 -11.07 -17.24 11.35
N ALA A 250 -10.82 -16.33 10.43
CA ALA A 250 -11.72 -16.11 9.30
C ALA A 250 -11.77 -17.41 8.47
N PRO A 251 -12.83 -17.63 7.69
CA PRO A 251 -12.85 -18.74 6.74
C PRO A 251 -11.59 -18.73 5.87
N LEU A 252 -10.89 -19.87 5.78
CA LEU A 252 -9.63 -19.99 5.06
C LEU A 252 -9.91 -20.06 3.55
N ARG A 253 -9.89 -18.90 2.90
CA ARG A 253 -10.22 -18.73 1.47
C ARG A 253 -9.00 -18.83 0.54
N PHE A 254 -7.79 -18.98 1.08
CA PHE A 254 -6.56 -19.04 0.30
C PHE A 254 -6.00 -20.47 0.24
N GLY A 255 -5.97 -21.05 -0.96
CA GLY A 255 -5.73 -22.48 -1.15
C GLY A 255 -4.39 -22.99 -0.57
N GLU A 256 -3.31 -22.22 -0.67
CA GLU A 256 -2.01 -22.61 -0.10
C GLU A 256 -2.04 -22.65 1.43
N LEU A 257 -2.69 -21.67 2.08
CA LEU A 257 -2.86 -21.63 3.53
C LEU A 257 -3.76 -22.75 4.01
N ALA A 258 -4.88 -22.98 3.31
CA ALA A 258 -5.79 -24.08 3.60
C ALA A 258 -5.08 -25.45 3.54
N ARG A 259 -4.29 -25.71 2.48
CA ARG A 259 -3.48 -26.93 2.37
C ARG A 259 -2.46 -27.05 3.49
N THR A 260 -1.77 -25.97 3.82
CA THR A 260 -0.77 -25.93 4.91
C THR A 260 -1.38 -26.30 6.26
N LEU A 261 -2.65 -25.94 6.49
CA LEU A 261 -3.40 -26.22 7.71
C LEU A 261 -4.22 -27.53 7.65
N GLY A 262 -3.98 -28.38 6.64
CA GLY A 262 -4.65 -29.67 6.50
C GLY A 262 -6.17 -29.54 6.35
N VAL A 263 -6.63 -28.51 5.64
CA VAL A 263 -8.04 -28.36 5.30
C VAL A 263 -8.46 -29.43 4.30
N ASP A 264 -9.57 -30.11 4.59
CA ASP A 264 -10.21 -31.01 3.64
C ASP A 264 -10.74 -30.19 2.45
N PRO A 265 -10.42 -30.54 1.19
CA PRO A 265 -10.96 -29.87 0.01
C PRO A 265 -12.49 -29.82 -0.08
N GLN A 266 -13.20 -30.68 0.67
CA GLN A 266 -14.66 -30.69 0.76
C GLN A 266 -15.22 -29.73 1.82
N ASP A 267 -14.38 -29.20 2.71
CA ASP A 267 -14.78 -28.18 3.68
C ASP A 267 -14.95 -26.83 2.98
N THR A 268 -16.18 -26.33 2.96
CA THR A 268 -16.55 -25.10 2.24
C THR A 268 -16.34 -23.83 3.06
N SER A 269 -16.13 -23.94 4.38
CA SER A 269 -15.86 -22.78 5.24
C SER A 269 -14.92 -23.13 6.41
N PRO A 270 -13.72 -23.65 6.10
CA PRO A 270 -12.77 -24.12 7.09
C PRO A 270 -12.30 -22.96 7.97
N ARG A 271 -12.32 -23.16 9.28
CA ARG A 271 -11.69 -22.28 10.28
C ARG A 271 -10.72 -23.07 11.15
N ARG A 272 -9.74 -22.38 11.73
CA ARG A 272 -8.73 -22.96 12.63
C ARG A 272 -8.48 -22.00 13.81
N PRO A 273 -7.89 -22.48 14.92
CA PRO A 273 -7.46 -21.60 16.00
C PRO A 273 -6.58 -20.46 15.49
N VAL A 274 -6.85 -19.24 15.93
CA VAL A 274 -6.19 -18.01 15.43
C VAL A 274 -4.66 -18.07 15.50
N ALA A 275 -4.11 -18.65 16.58
CA ALA A 275 -2.68 -18.84 16.75
C ALA A 275 -2.07 -19.75 15.67
N ALA A 276 -2.72 -20.88 15.38
CA ALA A 276 -2.24 -21.81 14.35
C ALA A 276 -2.25 -21.18 12.95
N VAL A 277 -3.26 -20.35 12.66
CA VAL A 277 -3.32 -19.62 11.38
C VAL A 277 -2.22 -18.57 11.29
N ARG A 278 -2.00 -17.78 12.36
CA ARG A 278 -0.89 -16.82 12.43
C ARG A 278 0.45 -17.51 12.17
N ASP A 279 0.73 -18.62 12.84
CA ASP A 279 1.98 -19.36 12.67
C ASP A 279 2.17 -19.85 11.23
N ALA A 280 1.13 -20.44 10.63
CA ALA A 280 1.16 -20.89 9.24
C ALA A 280 1.38 -19.72 8.26
N VAL A 281 0.69 -18.59 8.46
CA VAL A 281 0.85 -17.38 7.64
C VAL A 281 2.27 -16.86 7.74
N LEU A 282 2.83 -16.71 8.95
CA LEU A 282 4.21 -16.25 9.14
C LEU A 282 5.20 -17.20 8.48
N GLY A 283 5.01 -18.52 8.58
CA GLY A 283 5.82 -19.52 7.89
C GLY A 283 5.80 -19.35 6.37
N LEU A 284 4.60 -19.24 5.77
CA LEU A 284 4.44 -19.03 4.33
C LEU A 284 5.06 -17.71 3.86
N ARG A 285 4.92 -16.63 4.65
CA ARG A 285 5.50 -15.33 4.32
C ARG A 285 7.02 -15.32 4.41
N ARG A 286 7.62 -15.93 5.45
CA ARG A 286 9.08 -16.07 5.58
C ARG A 286 9.66 -16.86 4.40
N GLY A 287 9.00 -17.93 3.99
CA GLY A 287 9.36 -18.70 2.79
C GLY A 287 9.37 -17.89 1.49
N LYS A 288 8.70 -16.73 1.48
CA LYS A 288 8.59 -15.81 0.33
C LYS A 288 9.36 -14.49 0.52
N GLY A 289 10.12 -14.33 1.61
CA GLY A 289 10.79 -13.06 1.93
C GLY A 289 9.82 -11.92 2.27
N MET A 290 8.59 -12.25 2.67
CA MET A 290 7.49 -11.28 2.92
C MET A 290 7.31 -10.97 4.41
N VAL A 291 8.26 -11.36 5.26
CA VAL A 291 8.37 -10.87 6.64
C VAL A 291 9.69 -10.11 6.70
N HIS A 292 9.67 -8.87 7.14
CA HIS A 292 10.88 -8.05 7.21
C HIS A 292 11.91 -8.67 8.17
N ASP A 293 13.14 -8.80 7.69
CA ASP A 293 14.29 -9.31 8.40
C ASP A 293 15.53 -8.52 7.93
N PRO A 294 16.12 -7.67 8.80
CA PRO A 294 17.21 -6.77 8.40
C PRO A 294 18.45 -7.52 7.91
N ASP A 295 18.65 -8.78 8.32
CA ASP A 295 19.80 -9.60 7.92
C ASP A 295 19.56 -10.35 6.59
N ASP A 296 18.34 -10.25 6.03
CA ASP A 296 17.94 -10.88 4.77
C ASP A 296 17.54 -9.84 3.73
N TYR A 297 18.43 -9.58 2.77
CA TYR A 297 18.20 -8.68 1.65
C TYR A 297 17.00 -9.06 0.76
N ASP A 298 16.51 -10.31 0.80
CA ASP A 298 15.25 -10.64 0.10
C ASP A 298 14.03 -9.94 0.70
N THR A 299 14.16 -9.39 1.91
CA THR A 299 13.11 -8.66 2.62
C THR A 299 13.28 -7.15 2.57
N TRP A 300 14.41 -6.67 2.01
CA TRP A 300 14.68 -5.24 1.78
C TRP A 300 13.90 -4.75 0.56
N SER A 301 12.57 -4.69 0.70
CA SER A 301 11.61 -4.46 -0.38
C SER A 301 10.45 -3.61 0.10
N ALA A 302 9.56 -3.24 -0.83
CA ALA A 302 8.23 -2.70 -0.53
C ALA A 302 7.15 -3.80 -0.60
N GLY A 303 7.52 -5.06 -0.35
CA GLY A 303 6.61 -6.21 -0.51
C GLY A 303 6.34 -6.54 -1.97
N SER A 304 5.07 -6.82 -2.31
CA SER A 304 4.69 -7.06 -3.71
C SER A 304 4.68 -5.74 -4.46
N PHE A 305 5.58 -5.59 -5.42
CA PHE A 305 5.80 -4.33 -6.12
C PHE A 305 4.73 -4.03 -7.16
N PHE A 306 4.14 -5.07 -7.76
CA PHE A 306 3.04 -4.94 -8.71
C PHE A 306 1.76 -5.56 -8.15
N THR A 307 0.63 -4.89 -8.40
CA THR A 307 -0.69 -5.44 -8.12
C THR A 307 -1.02 -6.56 -9.13
N ASN A 308 -1.90 -7.48 -8.73
CA ASN A 308 -2.41 -8.49 -9.67
C ASN A 308 -3.33 -7.82 -10.69
N PRO A 309 -3.06 -7.92 -12.01
CA PRO A 309 -3.88 -7.25 -13.01
C PRO A 309 -5.29 -7.88 -13.06
N ILE A 310 -6.29 -7.01 -13.22
CA ILE A 310 -7.67 -7.40 -13.45
C ILE A 310 -7.99 -7.13 -14.92
N VAL A 311 -8.26 -8.20 -15.66
CA VAL A 311 -8.58 -8.16 -17.09
C VAL A 311 -10.11 -8.20 -17.25
N PRO A 312 -10.71 -7.24 -17.98
CA PRO A 312 -12.14 -7.27 -18.26
C PRO A 312 -12.58 -8.56 -18.95
N ALA A 313 -13.82 -8.99 -18.70
CA ALA A 313 -14.34 -10.22 -19.28
C ALA A 313 -14.36 -10.21 -20.83
N ALA A 314 -14.41 -9.03 -21.46
CA ALA A 314 -14.35 -8.89 -22.91
C ALA A 314 -12.97 -9.19 -23.50
N ASP A 315 -11.90 -9.03 -22.72
CA ASP A 315 -10.51 -9.08 -23.19
C ASP A 315 -9.79 -10.37 -22.77
N ILE A 316 -10.34 -11.13 -21.81
CA ILE A 316 -9.65 -12.25 -21.17
C ILE A 316 -9.26 -13.36 -22.13
N ASP A 317 -10.09 -13.67 -23.13
CA ASP A 317 -9.81 -14.75 -24.08
C ASP A 317 -8.63 -14.38 -24.99
N ALA A 318 -8.56 -13.14 -25.46
CA ALA A 318 -7.45 -12.64 -26.26
C ALA A 318 -6.13 -12.59 -25.45
N VAL A 319 -6.21 -12.18 -24.18
CA VAL A 319 -5.05 -12.21 -23.27
C VAL A 319 -4.57 -13.64 -23.04
N LYS A 320 -5.50 -14.59 -22.81
CA LYS A 320 -5.17 -16.02 -22.63
C LYS A 320 -4.52 -16.63 -23.88
N GLU A 321 -5.02 -16.28 -25.06
CA GLU A 321 -4.44 -16.72 -26.34
C GLU A 321 -3.00 -16.20 -26.51
N THR A 322 -2.77 -14.92 -26.20
CA THR A 322 -1.44 -14.29 -26.25
C THR A 322 -0.47 -14.98 -25.28
N ILE A 323 -0.90 -15.25 -24.04
CA ILE A 323 -0.11 -15.98 -23.05
C ILE A 323 0.23 -17.39 -23.55
N ALA A 324 -0.74 -18.14 -24.07
CA ALA A 324 -0.52 -19.49 -24.57
C ALA A 324 0.48 -19.51 -25.75
N ALA A 325 0.36 -18.57 -26.69
CA ALA A 325 1.27 -18.45 -27.82
C ALA A 325 2.71 -18.10 -27.39
N HIS A 326 2.86 -17.17 -26.43
CA HIS A 326 4.16 -16.85 -25.86
C HIS A 326 4.79 -18.06 -25.16
N LEU A 327 4.04 -18.73 -24.28
CA LEU A 327 4.50 -19.94 -23.57
C LEU A 327 4.92 -21.05 -24.52
N GLN A 328 4.19 -21.25 -25.63
CA GLN A 328 4.56 -22.20 -26.68
C GLN A 328 5.92 -21.85 -27.31
N THR A 329 6.18 -20.55 -27.53
CA THR A 329 7.42 -20.06 -28.15
C THR A 329 8.63 -20.26 -27.23
N VAL A 330 8.45 -20.07 -25.92
CA VAL A 330 9.53 -20.23 -24.93
C VAL A 330 9.63 -21.65 -24.34
N GLY A 331 8.89 -22.62 -24.91
CA GLY A 331 8.96 -24.03 -24.49
C GLY A 331 8.36 -24.33 -23.11
N ARG A 332 7.32 -23.58 -22.71
CA ARG A 332 6.63 -23.65 -21.42
C ARG A 332 5.10 -23.83 -21.56
N ALA A 333 4.67 -24.48 -22.64
CA ALA A 333 3.24 -24.59 -22.99
C ALA A 333 2.38 -25.25 -21.90
N GLU A 334 2.96 -26.22 -21.17
CA GLU A 334 2.31 -26.94 -20.08
C GLU A 334 1.93 -26.05 -18.89
N ASP A 335 2.63 -24.94 -18.69
CA ASP A 335 2.37 -24.02 -17.58
C ASP A 335 1.00 -23.37 -17.68
N PHE A 336 0.49 -23.19 -18.90
CA PHE A 336 -0.81 -22.56 -19.17
C PHE A 336 -1.97 -23.27 -18.46
N ALA A 337 -1.91 -24.61 -18.37
CA ALA A 337 -2.95 -25.42 -17.73
C ALA A 337 -3.12 -25.12 -16.24
N THR A 338 -2.11 -24.54 -15.60
CA THR A 338 -2.09 -24.21 -14.16
C THR A 338 -2.05 -22.70 -13.89
N MET A 339 -2.24 -21.88 -14.93
CA MET A 339 -2.20 -20.43 -14.81
C MET A 339 -3.25 -19.92 -13.80
N PRO A 340 -2.84 -19.19 -12.75
CA PRO A 340 -3.80 -18.63 -11.79
C PRO A 340 -4.68 -17.55 -12.44
N CYS A 341 -5.98 -17.78 -12.42
CA CYS A 341 -6.99 -16.87 -12.94
C CYS A 341 -8.21 -16.93 -12.02
N PHE A 342 -8.55 -15.83 -11.36
CA PHE A 342 -9.61 -15.79 -10.35
C PHE A 342 -10.71 -14.82 -10.78
N ASP A 343 -11.97 -15.24 -10.64
CA ASP A 343 -13.12 -14.39 -10.91
C ASP A 343 -13.21 -13.25 -9.89
N THR A 344 -13.58 -12.07 -10.37
CA THR A 344 -13.88 -10.88 -9.55
C THR A 344 -15.06 -10.12 -10.15
N PRO A 345 -15.74 -9.24 -9.38
CA PRO A 345 -16.80 -8.40 -9.93
C PRO A 345 -16.37 -7.53 -11.12
N ALA A 346 -15.08 -7.18 -11.21
CA ALA A 346 -14.54 -6.31 -12.26
C ALA A 346 -13.95 -7.08 -13.46
N GLY A 347 -13.93 -8.42 -13.43
CA GLY A 347 -13.31 -9.27 -14.46
C GLY A 347 -12.47 -10.38 -13.85
N PHE A 348 -11.39 -10.76 -14.53
CA PHE A 348 -10.52 -11.87 -14.16
C PHE A 348 -9.19 -11.36 -13.60
N LYS A 349 -8.87 -11.72 -12.37
CA LYS A 349 -7.61 -11.39 -11.72
C LYS A 349 -6.56 -12.44 -12.04
N LEU A 350 -5.49 -12.04 -12.73
CA LEU A 350 -4.34 -12.89 -13.04
C LEU A 350 -3.25 -12.73 -11.97
N SER A 351 -2.37 -13.72 -11.81
CA SER A 351 -1.23 -13.61 -10.89
C SER A 351 -0.07 -12.84 -11.53
N ALA A 352 0.24 -11.64 -11.01
CA ALA A 352 1.40 -10.86 -11.47
C ALA A 352 2.72 -11.61 -11.26
N ALA A 353 2.87 -12.34 -10.14
CA ALA A 353 4.06 -13.14 -9.87
C ALA A 353 4.28 -14.24 -10.93
N TRP A 354 3.20 -14.88 -11.36
CA TRP A 354 3.24 -15.90 -12.42
C TRP A 354 3.55 -15.26 -13.77
N LEU A 355 2.94 -14.12 -14.11
CA LEU A 355 3.24 -13.40 -15.35
C LEU A 355 4.72 -12.99 -15.41
N ILE A 356 5.26 -12.39 -14.35
CA ILE A 356 6.68 -12.00 -14.28
C ILE A 356 7.60 -13.19 -14.53
N ASP A 357 7.38 -14.30 -13.83
CA ASP A 357 8.16 -15.55 -13.99
C ASP A 357 8.06 -16.12 -15.41
N ARG A 358 6.85 -16.12 -16.00
CA ARG A 358 6.61 -16.65 -17.35
C ARG A 358 7.09 -15.73 -18.46
N ALA A 359 7.27 -14.44 -18.20
CA ALA A 359 7.90 -13.49 -19.12
C ALA A 359 9.45 -13.58 -19.12
N GLY A 360 10.04 -14.45 -18.29
CA GLY A 360 11.50 -14.69 -18.23
C GLY A 360 12.21 -13.94 -17.10
N PHE A 361 11.47 -13.30 -16.18
CA PHE A 361 12.03 -12.64 -15.01
C PHE A 361 11.97 -13.56 -13.79
N ASP A 362 12.89 -14.53 -13.76
CA ASP A 362 12.96 -15.51 -12.69
C ASP A 362 13.40 -14.88 -11.36
N LYS A 363 13.22 -15.63 -10.26
CA LYS A 363 13.72 -15.23 -8.93
C LYS A 363 15.22 -14.94 -9.00
N GLY A 364 15.62 -13.78 -8.46
CA GLY A 364 17.01 -13.34 -8.49
C GLY A 364 17.43 -12.54 -9.73
N TYR A 365 16.54 -12.34 -10.73
CA TYR A 365 16.78 -11.46 -11.89
C TYR A 365 17.28 -10.06 -11.49
N PRO A 366 18.20 -9.43 -12.24
CA PRO A 366 18.83 -9.90 -13.49
C PRO A 366 20.00 -10.86 -13.28
N GLY A 367 20.33 -11.22 -12.04
CA GLY A 367 21.40 -12.16 -11.71
C GLY A 367 22.23 -11.72 -10.51
N GLU A 368 23.23 -12.54 -10.17
CA GLU A 368 24.19 -12.21 -9.12
C GLU A 368 25.05 -11.01 -9.53
N GLY A 369 25.21 -10.04 -8.63
CA GLY A 369 26.00 -8.82 -8.84
C GLY A 369 25.18 -7.54 -9.09
N ALA A 370 23.89 -7.65 -9.43
CA ALA A 370 23.02 -6.48 -9.52
C ALA A 370 22.66 -5.93 -8.13
N VAL A 371 22.68 -4.59 -8.01
CA VAL A 371 22.38 -3.89 -6.75
C VAL A 371 20.89 -3.88 -6.42
N ALA A 372 20.02 -3.86 -7.44
CA ALA A 372 18.58 -4.06 -7.35
C ALA A 372 18.19 -5.36 -8.07
N ARG A 373 17.38 -6.22 -7.43
CA ARG A 373 17.00 -7.54 -7.98
C ARG A 373 15.60 -7.96 -7.60
N LEU A 374 15.01 -8.87 -8.37
CA LEU A 374 13.93 -9.71 -7.84
C LEU A 374 14.44 -10.57 -6.69
N SER A 375 13.64 -10.68 -5.63
CA SER A 375 13.91 -11.57 -4.50
C SER A 375 14.20 -12.98 -4.97
N THR A 376 15.14 -13.67 -4.33
CA THR A 376 15.43 -15.08 -4.62
C THR A 376 14.31 -16.01 -4.14
N LYS A 377 13.36 -15.48 -3.35
CA LYS A 377 12.23 -16.23 -2.78
C LYS A 377 10.92 -15.98 -3.53
N HIS A 378 10.71 -14.78 -4.08
CA HIS A 378 9.42 -14.39 -4.68
C HIS A 378 9.53 -13.30 -5.77
N THR A 379 9.00 -13.56 -6.96
CA THR A 379 9.15 -12.68 -8.15
C THR A 379 8.41 -11.34 -8.06
N LEU A 380 7.48 -11.16 -7.11
CA LEU A 380 6.85 -9.84 -6.90
C LEU A 380 7.67 -8.89 -6.03
N ALA A 381 8.71 -9.35 -5.33
CA ALA A 381 9.49 -8.48 -4.47
C ALA A 381 10.72 -7.95 -5.22
N LEU A 382 10.74 -6.65 -5.49
CA LEU A 382 11.95 -5.93 -5.89
C LEU A 382 12.74 -5.59 -4.63
N THR A 383 14.03 -5.92 -4.64
CA THR A 383 14.89 -5.93 -3.45
C THR A 383 16.13 -5.09 -3.65
N ASN A 384 16.46 -4.33 -2.63
CA ASN A 384 17.75 -3.67 -2.47
C ASN A 384 18.76 -4.69 -1.92
N ARG A 385 19.88 -4.90 -2.60
CA ARG A 385 20.93 -5.85 -2.18
C ARG A 385 21.99 -5.24 -1.25
N GLY A 386 21.72 -4.03 -0.74
CA GLY A 386 22.52 -3.32 0.26
C GLY A 386 22.84 -1.87 -0.14
N ASN A 387 22.96 -1.60 -1.44
CA ASN A 387 23.40 -0.31 -1.97
C ASN A 387 22.64 0.14 -3.23
N ALA A 388 21.43 -0.41 -3.48
CA ALA A 388 20.56 0.09 -4.54
C ALA A 388 20.16 1.53 -4.25
N THR A 389 20.08 2.34 -5.31
CA THR A 389 19.41 3.63 -5.28
C THR A 389 17.94 3.45 -5.67
N ALA A 390 17.13 4.47 -5.42
CA ALA A 390 15.77 4.52 -5.95
C ALA A 390 15.73 4.34 -7.48
N ALA A 391 16.70 4.94 -8.20
CA ALA A 391 16.78 4.84 -9.66
C ALA A 391 17.00 3.39 -10.15
N ASP A 392 17.80 2.60 -9.43
CA ASP A 392 18.02 1.18 -9.75
C ASP A 392 16.71 0.36 -9.60
N ILE A 393 15.93 0.66 -8.56
CA ILE A 393 14.62 0.03 -8.33
C ILE A 393 13.63 0.42 -9.44
N VAL A 394 13.60 1.71 -9.81
CA VAL A 394 12.75 2.19 -10.92
C VAL A 394 13.13 1.53 -12.24
N ALA A 395 14.41 1.43 -12.56
CA ALA A 395 14.90 0.80 -13.78
C ALA A 395 14.48 -0.67 -13.85
N LEU A 396 14.66 -1.41 -12.75
CA LEU A 396 14.23 -2.81 -12.65
C LEU A 396 12.70 -2.94 -12.80
N ALA A 397 11.92 -2.07 -12.18
CA ALA A 397 10.47 -2.07 -12.31
C ALA A 397 10.01 -1.81 -13.76
N ARG A 398 10.63 -0.85 -14.44
CA ARG A 398 10.33 -0.53 -15.84
C ARG A 398 10.66 -1.70 -16.77
N ASP A 399 11.81 -2.33 -16.59
CA ASP A 399 12.24 -3.49 -17.36
C ASP A 399 11.23 -4.65 -17.23
N ILE A 400 10.84 -5.00 -16.00
CA ILE A 400 9.84 -6.04 -15.74
C ILE A 400 8.49 -5.67 -16.35
N ARG A 401 8.01 -4.43 -16.15
CA ARG A 401 6.72 -3.98 -16.69
C ARG A 401 6.70 -4.05 -18.21
N ALA A 402 7.77 -3.59 -18.86
CA ALA A 402 7.92 -3.61 -20.31
C ALA A 402 7.98 -5.04 -20.86
N GLY A 403 8.75 -5.93 -20.22
CA GLY A 403 8.86 -7.31 -20.65
C GLY A 403 7.56 -8.10 -20.49
N VAL A 404 6.82 -7.90 -19.39
CA VAL A 404 5.49 -8.52 -19.20
C VAL A 404 4.49 -7.99 -20.23
N HIS A 405 4.50 -6.69 -20.53
CA HIS A 405 3.67 -6.12 -21.58
C HIS A 405 4.03 -6.69 -22.96
N ALA A 406 5.33 -6.78 -23.29
CA ALA A 406 5.80 -7.34 -24.55
C ALA A 406 5.44 -8.83 -24.71
N ALA A 407 5.48 -9.59 -23.61
CA ALA A 407 5.15 -11.02 -23.61
C ALA A 407 3.65 -11.29 -23.74
N PHE A 408 2.81 -10.52 -23.04
CA PHE A 408 1.40 -10.89 -22.81
C PHE A 408 0.38 -9.80 -23.15
N GLY A 409 0.81 -8.59 -23.52
CA GLY A 409 -0.06 -7.44 -23.70
C GLY A 409 -0.69 -6.94 -22.39
N VAL A 410 -0.20 -7.39 -21.23
CA VAL A 410 -0.71 -7.03 -19.91
C VAL A 410 0.22 -6.00 -19.28
N THR A 411 -0.30 -4.82 -18.95
CA THR A 411 0.45 -3.78 -18.23
C THR A 411 0.32 -4.00 -16.72
N LEU A 412 1.46 -4.12 -16.04
CA LEU A 412 1.50 -4.22 -14.57
C LEU A 412 1.47 -2.84 -13.93
N GLU A 413 0.63 -2.69 -12.91
CA GLU A 413 0.49 -1.45 -12.14
C GLU A 413 1.25 -1.56 -10.82
N PRO A 414 2.13 -0.60 -10.49
CA PRO A 414 2.88 -0.63 -9.24
C PRO A 414 1.96 -0.43 -8.02
N GLU A 415 2.26 -1.14 -6.93
CA GLU A 415 1.57 -1.01 -5.63
C GLU A 415 2.17 0.08 -4.71
N PRO A 416 3.51 0.27 -4.66
CA PRO A 416 4.14 1.30 -3.84
C PRO A 416 3.75 2.73 -4.24
N VAL A 417 3.89 3.65 -3.28
CA VAL A 417 3.80 5.09 -3.53
C VAL A 417 5.18 5.59 -3.98
N TRP A 418 5.19 6.33 -5.07
CA TRP A 418 6.38 6.87 -5.70
C TRP A 418 6.53 8.35 -5.33
N VAL A 419 7.69 8.75 -4.81
CA VAL A 419 7.94 10.11 -4.31
C VAL A 419 9.18 10.68 -4.97
N GLY A 420 9.00 11.69 -5.83
CA GLY A 420 10.10 12.29 -6.61
C GLY A 420 10.68 11.37 -7.70
N VAL A 421 9.99 10.27 -7.99
CA VAL A 421 10.28 9.32 -9.07
C VAL A 421 8.97 8.93 -9.74
N SER A 422 9.05 8.42 -10.97
CA SER A 422 7.89 7.93 -11.73
C SER A 422 8.20 6.60 -12.39
N ILE A 423 7.19 5.74 -12.52
CA ILE A 423 7.30 4.51 -13.31
C ILE A 423 7.21 4.82 -14.81
N ASP A 424 6.48 5.86 -15.18
CA ASP A 424 6.38 6.36 -16.54
C ASP A 424 7.58 7.26 -16.83
N GLU A 425 8.06 7.26 -18.07
CA GLU A 425 9.11 8.20 -18.49
C GLU A 425 8.49 9.62 -18.55
N ASP A 426 9.26 10.63 -18.15
CA ASP A 426 8.87 12.02 -18.41
C ASP A 426 8.91 12.20 -19.94
N GLU A 427 7.75 12.39 -20.58
CA GLU A 427 7.65 12.75 -22.01
C GLU A 427 8.28 14.12 -22.31
#